data_AF-A0A9E2I6C4-F1
#
_entry.id   AF-A0A9E2I6C4-F1
#
_cell.length_a   1.000
_cell.length_b   1.000
_cell.length_c   1.000
_cell.angle_alpha   90.00
_cell.angle_beta   90.00
_cell.angle_gamma   90.00
#
_symmetry.space_group_name_H-M   'P 1'
#
loop_
_entity.id
_entity.type
_entity.pdbx_description
1 polymer ?
#
loop_
_entity_poly.entity_id
_entity_poly.type
_entity_poly.pdbx_seq_one_letter_code
_entity_poly.pdbx_strand_id
1 'polypeptide(L)' 'MPINKTLCELERQGFVVTNFKDYRKLVRHGEYVCKDCGRVARKKRNLCNPKRLYPQDKSAK' A
#
# COMPACT_ATOMS: atom_id res chain seq x y z
N MET A 1 -2.27 -12.37 -15.64
CA MET A 1 -1.22 -11.49 -16.21
C MET A 1 -0.23 -11.15 -15.12
N PRO A 2 1.06 -11.49 -15.26
CA PRO A 2 2.07 -11.13 -14.26
C PRO A 2 2.34 -9.61 -14.32
N ILE A 3 2.27 -8.95 -13.17
CA ILE A 3 2.61 -7.53 -13.06
C ILE A 3 4.13 -7.43 -13.01
N ASN A 4 4.77 -7.19 -14.16
CA ASN A 4 6.23 -7.02 -14.30
C ASN A 4 6.70 -5.57 -14.05
N LYS A 5 5.88 -4.75 -13.36
CA LYS A 5 6.21 -3.35 -13.05
C LYS A 5 6.55 -3.20 -11.57
N THR A 6 7.46 -2.28 -11.26
CA THR A 6 7.79 -1.93 -9.86
C THR A 6 6.62 -1.21 -9.19
N LEU A 7 6.52 -1.28 -7.85
CA LEU A 7 5.46 -0.59 -7.11
C LEU A 7 5.43 0.91 -7.41
N CYS A 8 6.60 1.58 -7.43
CA CYS A 8 6.69 3.00 -7.78
C CYS A 8 6.14 3.32 -9.18
N GLU A 9 6.29 2.41 -10.13
CA GLU A 9 5.76 2.60 -11.48
C GLU A 9 4.25 2.40 -11.55
N LEU A 10 3.70 1.48 -10.76
CA LEU A 10 2.25 1.33 -10.59
C LEU A 10 1.66 2.58 -9.93
N GLU A 11 2.34 3.15 -8.94
CA GLU A 11 1.92 4.41 -8.30
C GLU A 11 1.90 5.59 -9.25
N ARG A 12 2.88 5.72 -10.13
CA ARG A 12 2.86 6.76 -11.18
C ARG A 12 1.65 6.65 -12.11
N GLN A 13 1.07 5.46 -12.24
CA GLN A 13 -0.17 5.22 -12.98
C GLN A 13 -1.43 5.36 -12.11
N GLY A 14 -1.30 5.78 -10.85
CA GLY A 14 -2.40 5.94 -9.91
C GLY A 14 -2.96 4.63 -9.36
N PHE A 15 -2.20 3.53 -9.44
CA PHE A 15 -2.68 2.17 -9.13
C PHE A 15 -3.13 1.99 -7.67
N VAL A 16 -2.53 2.68 -6.67
CA VAL A 16 -3.07 2.71 -5.29
C VAL A 16 -4.47 3.28 -5.21
N VAL A 17 -4.78 4.30 -6.02
CA VAL A 17 -6.11 4.94 -5.98
C VAL A 17 -7.12 4.10 -6.75
N THR A 18 -6.77 3.62 -7.94
CA THR A 18 -7.67 2.87 -8.83
C THR A 18 -7.84 1.41 -8.42
N ASN A 19 -6.75 0.74 -8.02
CA ASN A 19 -6.68 -0.71 -7.79
C ASN A 19 -6.11 -1.07 -6.41
N PHE A 20 -6.59 -0.37 -5.36
CA PHE A 20 -6.17 -0.59 -3.97
C PHE A 20 -6.26 -2.06 -3.50
N LYS A 21 -7.28 -2.80 -3.96
CA LYS A 21 -7.51 -4.21 -3.58
C LYS A 21 -6.43 -5.16 -4.08
N ASP A 22 -5.85 -4.89 -5.24
CA ASP A 22 -4.77 -5.69 -5.81
C ASP A 22 -3.42 -5.18 -5.32
N TYR A 23 -3.29 -3.87 -5.13
CA TYR A 23 -2.10 -3.27 -4.53
C TYR A 23 -1.75 -3.92 -3.18
N ARG A 24 -2.70 -4.08 -2.26
CA ARG A 24 -2.47 -4.76 -0.97
C ARG A 24 -2.04 -6.23 -1.07
N LYS A 25 -2.21 -6.90 -2.22
CA LYS A 25 -1.70 -8.27 -2.45
C LYS A 25 -0.24 -8.26 -2.87
N LEU A 26 0.22 -7.16 -3.45
CA LEU A 26 1.60 -6.97 -3.88
C LEU A 26 2.54 -6.62 -2.72
N VAL A 27 2.00 -6.05 -1.64
CA VAL A 27 2.81 -5.58 -0.50
C VAL A 27 2.68 -6.53 0.69
N ARG A 28 3.80 -7.15 1.06
CA ARG A 28 3.87 -8.08 2.18
C ARG A 28 4.18 -7.32 3.48
N HIS A 29 3.37 -7.53 4.53
CA HIS A 29 3.55 -6.96 5.88
C HIS A 29 3.44 -5.43 6.01
N GLY A 30 2.77 -4.75 5.08
CA GLY A 30 2.50 -3.32 5.15
C GLY A 30 1.18 -2.99 5.86
N GLU A 31 1.18 -2.08 6.84
CA GLU A 31 -0.08 -1.66 7.48
C GLU A 31 -0.65 -0.37 6.88
N TYR A 32 0.23 0.52 6.44
CA TYR A 32 -0.11 1.84 5.90
C TYR A 32 0.58 2.05 4.56
N VAL A 33 -0.11 2.71 3.65
CA VAL A 33 0.41 3.19 2.36
C VAL A 33 0.27 4.71 2.30
N CYS A 34 1.27 5.41 1.75
CA CYS A 34 1.19 6.83 1.49
C CYS A 34 0.27 7.06 0.30
N LYS A 35 -0.74 7.93 0.42
CA LYS A 35 -1.62 8.24 -0.71
C LYS A 35 -0.95 9.03 -1.83
N ASP A 36 0.13 9.76 -1.52
CA ASP A 36 0.80 10.65 -2.48
C ASP A 36 1.88 9.96 -3.31
N CYS A 37 2.62 9.01 -2.71
CA CYS A 37 3.75 8.34 -3.37
C CYS A 37 3.70 6.81 -3.32
N GLY A 38 2.66 6.25 -2.69
CA GLY A 38 2.48 4.81 -2.50
C GLY A 38 3.57 4.09 -1.71
N ARG A 39 4.37 4.81 -0.91
CA ARG A 39 5.30 4.15 0.01
C ARG A 39 4.53 3.39 1.09
N VAL A 40 4.96 2.16 1.39
CA VAL A 40 4.32 1.33 2.42
C VAL A 40 5.17 1.24 3.69
N ALA A 41 4.53 1.32 4.84
CA ALA A 41 5.15 1.20 6.15
C ALA A 41 4.23 0.51 7.16
N ARG A 42 4.81 -0.09 8.21
CA ARG A 42 4.03 -0.59 9.35
C ARG A 42 3.49 0.51 10.26
N LYS A 43 4.15 1.68 10.29
CA LYS A 43 3.77 2.77 11.20
C LYS A 43 3.41 4.01 10.41
N LYS A 44 2.26 4.61 10.74
CA LYS A 44 1.75 5.85 10.12
C LYS A 44 2.77 7.00 10.13
N ARG A 45 3.58 7.11 11.19
CA ARG A 45 4.58 8.18 11.38
C ARG A 45 5.72 8.17 10.35
N ASN A 46 5.89 7.06 9.64
CA ASN A 46 6.95 6.93 8.63
C ASN A 46 6.49 7.40 7.24
N LEU A 47 5.25 7.89 7.12
CA LEU A 47 4.61 8.29 5.87
C LEU A 47 4.05 9.71 6.00
N CYS A 48 4.11 10.48 4.91
CA CYS A 48 3.58 11.84 4.87
C CYS A 48 2.05 11.85 4.98
N ASN A 49 1.37 10.96 4.23
CA ASN A 49 -0.08 10.89 4.17
C ASN A 49 -0.58 9.44 4.23
N PRO A 50 -0.55 8.81 5.42
CA PRO A 50 -0.83 7.40 5.60
C PRO A 50 -2.31 7.06 5.39
N LYS A 51 -2.58 5.97 4.66
CA LYS A 51 -3.87 5.28 4.55
C LYS A 51 -3.69 3.82 4.94
N ARG A 52 -4.62 3.26 5.72
CA ARG A 52 -4.55 1.85 6.13
C ARG A 52 -4.79 0.91 4.95
N LEU A 53 -3.94 -0.10 4.81
CA LEU A 53 -4.01 -1.14 3.78
C LEU A 53 -5.03 -2.24 4.12
N TYR A 54 -5.09 -2.61 5.39
CA TYR A 54 -6.02 -3.63 5.89
C TYR A 54 -6.95 -3.01 6.94
N PRO A 55 -8.25 -3.35 6.94
CA PRO A 55 -9.10 -3.08 8.09
C PRO A 55 -8.46 -3.77 9.31
N GLN A 56 -8.45 -3.10 10.46
CA GLN A 56 -7.82 -3.61 11.67
C GLN A 56 -8.65 -4.75 12.27
N ASP A 57 -8.57 -5.94 11.69
CA ASP A 57 -8.79 -7.16 12.44
C ASP A 57 -7.51 -7.42 13.21
N LYS A 58 -7.58 -7.04 14.49
CA LYS A 58 -6.50 -7.08 15.46
C LYS A 58 -5.73 -8.39 15.35
N SER A 59 -4.50 -8.34 14.87
CA SER A 59 -3.49 -9.34 15.23
C SER A 59 -3.21 -9.13 16.73
N ALA A 60 -4.06 -9.74 17.54
CA ALA A 60 -3.74 -10.12 18.90
C ALA A 60 -3.53 -11.63 18.86
N LYS A 61 -2.29 -12.05 18.61
CA LYS A 61 -1.50 -12.94 19.47
C LYS A 61 -0.20 -13.32 18.75
#